data_AF-A0A7W1Q293-F1
#
_entry.id   AF-A0A7W1Q293-F1
#
_cell.length_a   1.000
_cell.length_b   1.000
_cell.length_c   1.000
_cell.angle_alpha   90.00
_cell.angle_beta   90.00
_cell.angle_gamma   90.00
#
_symmetry.space_group_name_H-M   'P 1'
#
loop_
_entity.id
_entity.type
_entity.pdbx_description
1 polymer ?
#
loop_
_entity_poly.entity_id
_entity_poly.type
_entity_poly.pdbx_seq_one_letter_code
_entity_poly.pdbx_strand_id
1 'polypeptide(L)'
;MSELLRKPPAQRHPGDTAAKRYKDVIAALTAGFDGDAARSAGRVAQLRERVAELGRELKAASDQRVVARIGNVLAWEDALEVLWVESWMTMRPFPKPDRLAKGDPAVLVARVEARVADLRAQVQRRGLRR
;
A
#
# COMPACT_ATOMS: atom_id res chain seq x y z
N MET A 1 -93.91 -27.22 -8.97
CA MET A 1 -93.44 -26.71 -7.66
C MET A 1 -92.53 -27.75 -7.04
N SER A 2 -91.21 -27.56 -7.15
CA SER A 2 -90.16 -28.01 -6.22
C SER A 2 -88.83 -27.56 -6.79
N GLU A 3 -88.67 -26.24 -6.77
CA GLU A 3 -87.41 -25.54 -6.89
C GLU A 3 -86.77 -25.54 -5.50
N LEU A 4 -85.45 -25.79 -5.40
CA LEU A 4 -84.54 -25.56 -4.24
C LEU A 4 -83.63 -26.76 -3.91
N LEU A 5 -82.78 -27.14 -4.88
CA LEU A 5 -81.43 -27.63 -4.59
C LEU A 5 -80.43 -26.72 -5.29
N ARG A 6 -80.28 -25.48 -4.79
CA ARG A 6 -79.19 -24.59 -5.20
C ARG A 6 -78.12 -24.63 -4.13
N LYS A 7 -77.11 -25.48 -4.34
CA LYS A 7 -75.85 -25.48 -3.59
C LYS A 7 -75.29 -24.04 -3.63
N PRO A 8 -74.97 -23.40 -2.48
CA PRO A 8 -74.44 -22.04 -2.49
C PRO A 8 -73.12 -22.01 -3.27
N PRO A 9 -72.83 -20.94 -4.02
CA PRO A 9 -71.56 -20.81 -4.72
C PRO A 9 -70.44 -20.89 -3.70
N ALA A 10 -69.42 -21.69 -4.00
CA ALA A 10 -68.21 -21.81 -3.19
C ALA A 10 -67.72 -20.40 -2.85
N GLN A 11 -67.77 -20.06 -1.56
CA GLN A 11 -67.22 -18.82 -1.05
C GLN A 11 -65.75 -18.78 -1.48
N ARG A 12 -65.40 -17.81 -2.32
CA ARG A 12 -63.99 -17.49 -2.58
C ARG A 12 -63.37 -17.15 -1.24
N HIS A 13 -62.45 -17.97 -0.76
CA HIS A 13 -61.73 -17.72 0.49
C HIS A 13 -61.08 -16.33 0.41
N PRO A 14 -61.41 -15.39 1.32
CA PRO A 14 -60.76 -14.07 1.39
C PRO A 14 -59.30 -14.13 1.86
N GLY A 15 -58.68 -15.32 1.82
CA GLY A 15 -57.37 -15.64 2.36
C GLY A 15 -56.19 -15.12 1.54
N ASP A 16 -56.40 -14.61 0.32
CA ASP A 16 -55.45 -13.71 -0.37
C ASP A 16 -55.56 -12.29 0.22
N THR A 17 -55.38 -12.22 1.53
CA THR A 17 -55.67 -11.08 2.40
C THR A 17 -54.67 -9.95 2.17
N ALA A 18 -55.06 -8.71 2.52
CA ALA A 18 -54.15 -7.56 2.58
C ALA A 18 -52.85 -7.86 3.36
N ALA A 19 -52.89 -8.78 4.32
CA ALA A 19 -51.72 -9.29 5.05
C ALA A 19 -50.68 -10.00 4.15
N LYS A 20 -51.10 -10.75 3.12
CA LYS A 20 -50.19 -11.38 2.15
C LYS A 20 -49.53 -10.32 1.28
N ARG A 21 -50.30 -9.37 0.74
CA ARG A 21 -49.76 -8.22 -0.01
C ARG A 21 -48.78 -7.39 0.82
N TYR A 22 -49.08 -7.16 2.10
CA TYR A 22 -48.18 -6.45 3.01
C TYR A 22 -46.86 -7.21 3.21
N LYS A 23 -46.93 -8.53 3.45
CA LYS A 23 -45.72 -9.37 3.56
C LYS A 23 -44.89 -9.36 2.28
N ASP A 24 -45.52 -9.42 1.12
CA ASP A 24 -44.82 -9.39 -0.17
C ASP A 24 -44.10 -8.05 -0.41
N VAL A 25 -44.73 -6.92 -0.05
CA VAL A 25 -44.11 -5.59 -0.14
C VAL A 25 -42.93 -5.46 0.80
N ILE A 26 -43.07 -5.89 2.07
CA ILE A 26 -41.98 -5.84 3.04
C ILE A 26 -40.83 -6.76 2.60
N ALA A 27 -41.12 -7.96 2.11
CA ALA A 27 -40.10 -8.88 1.59
C ALA A 27 -39.33 -8.30 0.40
N ALA A 28 -40.03 -7.62 -0.52
CA ALA A 28 -39.40 -6.94 -1.65
C ALA A 28 -38.50 -5.78 -1.21
N LEU A 29 -38.94 -4.99 -0.23
CA LEU A 29 -38.16 -3.89 0.34
C LEU A 29 -36.89 -4.40 1.05
N THR A 30 -36.98 -5.49 1.81
CA THR A 30 -35.83 -6.04 2.55
C THR A 30 -34.86 -6.81 1.64
N ALA A 31 -35.35 -7.47 0.59
CA ALA A 31 -34.49 -8.19 -0.36
C ALA A 31 -33.47 -7.28 -1.06
N GLY A 32 -33.81 -6.00 -1.29
CA GLY A 32 -32.87 -5.00 -1.81
C GLY A 32 -31.69 -4.76 -0.88
N PHE A 33 -31.94 -4.65 0.43
CA PHE A 33 -30.89 -4.46 1.44
C PHE A 33 -29.98 -5.69 1.58
N ASP A 34 -30.52 -6.90 1.50
CA ASP A 34 -29.72 -8.12 1.57
C ASP A 34 -28.79 -8.26 0.35
N GLY A 35 -29.31 -7.94 -0.84
CA GLY A 35 -28.51 -7.89 -2.07
C GLY A 35 -27.41 -6.83 -2.03
N ASP A 36 -27.71 -5.66 -1.46
CA ASP A 36 -26.74 -4.59 -1.26
C ASP A 36 -25.70 -4.93 -0.19
N ALA A 37 -26.09 -5.61 0.89
CA ALA A 37 -25.19 -6.07 1.94
C ALA A 37 -24.19 -7.10 1.42
N ALA A 38 -24.64 -8.09 0.64
CA ALA A 38 -23.77 -9.10 0.04
C ALA A 38 -22.77 -8.48 -0.95
N ARG A 39 -23.25 -7.58 -1.84
CA ARG A 39 -22.37 -6.83 -2.76
C ARG A 39 -21.38 -5.94 -2.03
N SER A 40 -21.83 -5.28 -0.96
CA SER A 40 -20.98 -4.43 -0.13
C SER A 40 -19.91 -5.24 0.60
N ALA A 41 -20.27 -6.41 1.14
CA ALA A 41 -19.31 -7.31 1.79
C ALA A 41 -18.21 -7.77 0.83
N GLY A 42 -18.57 -8.18 -0.40
CA GLY A 42 -17.60 -8.56 -1.42
C GLY A 42 -16.65 -7.41 -1.79
N ARG A 43 -17.20 -6.19 -1.96
CA ARG A 43 -16.38 -5.01 -2.28
C ARG A 43 -15.46 -4.61 -1.12
N VAL A 44 -15.93 -4.70 0.12
CA VAL A 44 -15.13 -4.43 1.32
C VAL A 44 -13.99 -5.43 1.45
N ALA A 45 -14.24 -6.73 1.19
CA ALA A 45 -13.19 -7.76 1.20
C ALA A 45 -12.10 -7.46 0.17
N GLN A 46 -12.48 -7.17 -1.08
CA GLN A 46 -11.52 -6.79 -2.14
C GLN A 46 -10.73 -5.53 -1.78
N LEU A 47 -11.37 -4.52 -1.19
CA LEU A 47 -10.68 -3.30 -0.77
C LEU A 47 -9.69 -3.56 0.37
N ARG A 48 -10.04 -4.43 1.33
CA ARG A 48 -9.14 -4.82 2.42
C ARG A 48 -7.88 -5.50 1.88
N GLU A 49 -8.03 -6.40 0.92
CA GLU A 49 -6.88 -7.07 0.28
C GLU A 49 -5.97 -6.05 -0.42
N ARG A 50 -6.56 -5.14 -1.21
CA ARG A 50 -5.80 -4.08 -1.90
C ARG A 50 -5.08 -3.14 -0.93
N VAL A 51 -5.74 -2.72 0.15
CA VAL A 51 -5.11 -1.87 1.18
C VAL A 51 -3.96 -2.61 1.86
N ALA A 52 -4.12 -3.90 2.15
CA ALA A 52 -3.05 -4.70 2.74
C ALA A 52 -1.85 -4.86 1.79
N GLU A 53 -2.10 -5.05 0.50
CA GLU A 53 -1.05 -5.10 -0.53
C GLU A 53 -0.30 -3.78 -0.67
N LEU A 54 -1.02 -2.68 -0.85
CA LEU A 54 -0.44 -1.34 -0.91
C LEU A 54 0.34 -0.99 0.37
N GLY A 55 -0.15 -1.45 1.53
CA GLY A 55 0.55 -1.30 2.81
C GLY A 55 1.90 -2.02 2.84
N ARG A 56 1.99 -3.23 2.28
CA ARG A 56 3.25 -3.97 2.17
C ARG A 56 4.22 -3.28 1.21
N GLU A 57 3.74 -2.83 0.06
CA GLU A 57 4.56 -2.11 -0.93
C GLU A 57 5.10 -0.80 -0.37
N LEU A 58 4.24 -0.01 0.31
CA LEU A 58 4.66 1.22 0.96
C LEU A 58 5.71 0.96 2.03
N LYS A 59 5.54 -0.08 2.85
CA LYS A 59 6.52 -0.46 3.85
C LYS A 59 7.86 -0.83 3.21
N ALA A 60 7.85 -1.67 2.17
CA ALA A 60 9.07 -2.06 1.48
C ALA A 60 9.81 -0.84 0.88
N ALA A 61 9.09 0.07 0.24
CA ALA A 61 9.66 1.31 -0.31
C ALA A 61 10.20 2.23 0.79
N SER A 62 9.53 2.30 1.94
CA SER A 62 9.99 3.08 3.09
C SER A 62 11.27 2.50 3.70
N ASP A 63 11.30 1.18 3.91
CA ASP A 63 12.45 0.46 4.46
C ASP A 63 13.68 0.63 3.55
N GLN A 64 13.52 0.52 2.23
CA GLN A 64 14.60 0.77 1.26
C GLN A 64 15.18 2.19 1.36
N ARG A 65 14.33 3.20 1.54
CA ARG A 65 14.80 4.59 1.72
C ARG A 65 15.58 4.77 3.02
N VAL A 66 15.14 4.13 4.11
CA VAL A 66 15.85 4.17 5.39
C VAL A 66 17.23 3.54 5.26
N VAL A 67 17.31 2.34 4.67
CA VAL A 67 18.58 1.64 4.44
C VAL A 67 19.51 2.48 3.57
N ALA A 68 19.02 3.04 2.46
CA ALA A 68 19.86 3.88 1.60
C ALA A 68 20.37 5.15 2.29
N ARG A 69 19.56 5.77 3.15
CA ARG A 69 19.99 6.93 3.93
C ARG A 69 21.11 6.55 4.91
N ILE A 70 21.00 5.39 5.57
CA ILE A 70 22.05 4.88 6.45
C ILE A 70 23.33 4.60 5.64
N GLY A 71 23.21 3.87 4.52
CA GLY A 71 24.35 3.56 3.64
C GLY A 71 25.08 4.80 3.14
N ASN A 72 24.35 5.85 2.75
CA ASN A 72 24.96 7.11 2.32
C ASN A 72 25.74 7.83 3.44
N VAL A 73 25.26 7.75 4.69
CA VAL A 73 26.00 8.30 5.84
C VAL A 73 27.27 7.50 6.10
N LEU A 74 27.19 6.17 6.12
CA LEU A 74 28.35 5.30 6.34
C LEU A 74 29.41 5.48 5.26
N ALA A 75 28.99 5.55 3.99
CA ALA A 75 29.91 5.76 2.88
C ALA A 75 30.56 7.16 2.92
N TRP A 76 29.84 8.17 3.42
CA TRP A 76 30.44 9.48 3.69
C TRP A 76 31.49 9.41 4.80
N GLU A 77 31.22 8.69 5.89
CA GLU A 77 32.20 8.48 6.97
C GLU A 77 33.45 7.76 6.46
N ASP A 78 33.29 6.71 5.65
CA ASP A 78 34.41 5.99 5.01
C ASP A 78 35.22 6.91 4.08
N ALA A 79 34.55 7.75 3.28
CA ALA A 79 35.23 8.75 2.47
C ALA A 79 36.02 9.75 3.32
N LEU A 80 35.50 10.15 4.48
CA LEU A 80 36.22 11.03 5.40
C LEU A 80 37.46 10.36 5.98
N GLU A 81 37.37 9.09 6.38
CA GLU A 81 38.52 8.33 6.89
C GLU A 81 39.64 8.25 5.85
N VAL A 82 39.29 7.96 4.59
CA VAL A 82 40.23 7.93 3.47
C VAL A 82 40.92 9.28 3.27
N LEU A 83 40.18 10.38 3.46
CA LEU A 83 40.67 11.74 3.22
C LEU A 83 41.38 12.36 4.43
N TRP A 84 41.14 11.86 5.64
CA TRP A 84 41.64 12.48 6.86
C TRP A 84 43.18 12.47 6.96
N VAL A 85 43.81 11.44 6.39
CA VAL A 85 45.27 11.27 6.37
C VAL A 85 45.97 12.13 5.31
N GLU A 86 45.21 12.79 4.43
CA GLU A 86 45.75 13.49 3.28
C GLU A 86 46.12 14.95 3.60
N SER A 87 47.42 15.24 3.62
CA SER A 87 47.96 16.57 3.94
C SER A 87 47.57 17.71 3.00
N TRP A 88 47.02 17.40 1.82
CA TRP A 88 46.60 18.39 0.82
C TRP A 88 45.13 18.81 0.95
N MET A 89 44.32 18.13 1.78
CA MET A 89 42.93 18.54 2.01
C MET A 89 42.83 19.62 3.08
N THR A 90 42.67 20.86 2.63
CA THR A 90 42.57 22.05 3.49
C THR A 90 41.13 22.49 3.78
N MET A 91 40.14 21.97 3.04
CA MET A 91 38.73 22.37 3.18
C MET A 91 38.12 21.80 4.47
N ARG A 92 37.60 22.70 5.32
CA ARG A 92 36.83 22.36 6.54
C ARG A 92 35.63 23.32 6.70
N PRO A 93 34.45 22.84 7.14
CA PRO A 93 34.08 21.44 7.36
C PRO A 93 33.89 20.68 6.05
N PHE A 94 33.99 19.35 6.09
CA PHE A 94 33.66 18.54 4.93
C PHE A 94 32.18 18.65 4.57
N PRO A 95 31.82 18.62 3.28
CA PRO A 95 30.44 18.67 2.85
C PRO A 95 29.69 17.46 3.40
N LYS A 96 28.52 17.69 3.99
CA LYS A 96 27.66 16.63 4.54
C LYS A 96 26.95 15.88 3.41
N PRO A 97 26.60 14.60 3.60
CA PRO A 97 25.83 13.86 2.61
C PRO A 97 24.44 14.50 2.43
N ASP A 98 24.01 14.65 1.19
CA ASP A 98 22.66 15.11 0.87
C ASP A 98 21.65 14.02 1.28
N ARG A 99 20.85 14.34 2.30
CA ARG A 99 19.82 13.44 2.85
C ARG A 99 18.53 13.46 2.04
N LEU A 100 18.39 14.41 1.12
CA LEU A 100 17.19 14.60 0.29
C LEU A 100 17.46 14.25 -1.18
N ALA A 101 18.59 13.58 -1.46
CA ALA A 101 18.95 13.13 -2.79
C ALA A 101 17.78 12.34 -3.41
N LYS A 102 17.35 12.79 -4.60
CA LYS A 102 16.24 12.19 -5.34
C LYS A 102 16.74 11.03 -6.19
N GLY A 103 15.96 9.95 -6.25
CA GLY A 103 16.23 8.80 -7.10
C GLY A 103 15.79 7.49 -6.47
N ASP A 104 16.06 6.40 -7.18
CA ASP A 104 15.94 5.05 -6.64
C ASP A 104 17.00 4.84 -5.53
N PRO A 105 16.59 4.51 -4.30
CA PRO A 105 17.49 4.24 -3.18
C PRO A 105 18.62 3.25 -3.52
N ALA A 106 18.33 2.17 -4.24
CA ALA A 106 19.32 1.14 -4.56
C ALA A 106 20.39 1.69 -5.53
N VAL A 107 19.96 2.45 -6.54
CA VAL A 107 20.86 3.08 -7.51
C VAL A 107 21.74 4.13 -6.84
N LEU A 108 21.19 4.89 -5.89
CA LEU A 108 21.94 5.90 -5.15
C LEU A 108 23.02 5.27 -4.27
N VAL A 109 22.71 4.19 -3.53
CA VAL A 109 23.68 3.46 -2.70
C VAL A 109 24.82 2.92 -3.55
N ALA A 110 24.52 2.16 -4.60
CA ALA A 110 25.54 1.57 -5.47
C ALA A 110 26.45 2.63 -6.10
N ARG A 111 25.89 3.79 -6.48
CA ARG A 111 26.67 4.91 -6.99
C ARG A 111 27.61 5.48 -5.94
N VAL A 112 27.14 5.69 -4.72
CA VAL A 112 27.96 6.25 -3.63
C VAL A 112 29.10 5.29 -3.29
N GLU A 113 28.83 4.00 -3.14
CA GLU A 113 29.84 2.96 -2.87
C GLU A 113 30.92 2.94 -3.96
N ALA A 114 30.53 2.97 -5.23
CA ALA A 114 31.47 3.03 -6.35
C ALA A 114 32.37 4.28 -6.27
N ARG A 115 31.81 5.44 -5.89
CA ARG A 115 32.59 6.69 -5.75
C ARG A 115 33.56 6.65 -4.57
N VAL A 116 33.20 6.01 -3.47
CA VAL A 116 34.12 5.83 -2.34
C VAL A 116 35.25 4.87 -2.70
N ALA A 117 34.96 3.79 -3.43
CA ALA A 117 35.97 2.88 -3.95
C ALA A 117 36.95 3.60 -4.91
N ASP A 118 36.42 4.41 -5.84
CA ASP A 118 37.23 5.25 -6.74
C ASP A 118 38.15 6.20 -5.96
N LEU A 119 37.62 6.84 -4.92
CA LEU A 119 38.36 7.77 -4.06
C LEU A 119 39.51 7.05 -3.35
N ARG A 120 39.23 5.90 -2.73
CA ARG A 120 40.25 5.07 -2.07
C ARG A 120 41.35 4.68 -3.05
N ALA A 121 41.00 4.23 -4.25
CA ALA A 121 41.96 3.88 -5.28
C ALA A 121 42.80 5.09 -5.76
N GLN A 122 42.25 6.30 -5.77
CA GLN A 122 43.01 7.52 -6.09
C GLN A 122 44.02 7.86 -5.00
N VAL A 123 43.61 7.82 -3.72
CA VAL A 123 44.48 8.09 -2.58
C VAL A 123 45.62 7.07 -2.51
N GLN A 124 45.32 5.78 -2.64
CA GLN A 124 46.34 4.72 -2.68
C GLN A 124 47.36 4.94 -3.80
N ARG A 125 46.92 5.30 -5.02
CA ARG A 125 47.82 5.61 -6.14
C ARG A 125 48.72 6.82 -5.88
N ARG A 126 48.27 7.79 -5.08
CA ARG A 126 49.09 8.96 -4.69
C ARG A 126 50.10 8.58 -3.62
N GLY A 127 49.70 7.76 -2.64
CA GLY A 127 50.60 7.21 -1.62
C GLY A 127 51.74 6.41 -2.22
N LEU A 128 51.50 5.63 -3.27
CA LEU A 128 52.53 4.88 -4.00
C LEU A 128 53.51 5.75 -4.82
N ARG A 129 53.19 7.03 -5.03
CA ARG A 129 54.02 7.99 -5.80
C ARG A 129 54.80 8.96 -4.91
N ARG A 130 54.57 8.94 -3.59
CA ARG A 130 55.35 9.69 -2.60
C ARG A 130 56.47 8.82 -2.08
#